data_AF-A0A8S1EGQ8-F1
#
_entry.id   AF-A0A8S1EGQ8-F1
#
_cell.length_a   1.000
_cell.length_b   1.000
_cell.length_c   1.000
_cell.angle_alpha   90.00
_cell.angle_beta   90.00
_cell.angle_gamma   90.00
#
_symmetry.space_group_name_H-M   'P 1'
#
loop_
_entity.id
_entity.type
_entity.pdbx_description
1 polymer ?
#
loop_
_entity_poly.entity_id
_entity_poly.type
_entity_poly.pdbx_seq_one_letter_code
_entity_poly.pdbx_strand_id
1 'polypeptide(L)'
;MNILLLILLHFMIDVVNSEKCPSNAFCEAKWPDAECVRGRCRCPINTLRKKSKSREFVCLATNEALGNAGPPLTCPTPQGAGHQVILRENGEIVKCSSKKKPDTCPEGYECIQGLSILGALDGVCCPDQAKTCSHPIFDHDDDDGYLERWGFNGQECVAFKWNPERPSSANNFKTRQHCEDYCINNVSSYANANFKS
;
A
#
# COMPACT_ATOMS: atom_id res chain seq x y z
N MET A 1 -3.86 44.02 -32.73
CA MET A 1 -4.20 42.58 -32.67
C MET A 1 -3.15 41.94 -31.77
N ASN A 2 -3.51 41.71 -30.50
CA ASN A 2 -2.58 41.70 -29.38
C ASN A 2 -2.20 40.25 -29.01
N ILE A 3 -0.94 39.88 -29.25
CA ILE A 3 -0.38 38.53 -29.04
C ILE A 3 -0.47 38.08 -27.56
N LEU A 4 -0.70 39.03 -26.64
CA LEU A 4 -0.90 38.79 -25.22
C LEU A 4 -2.19 38.00 -24.88
N LEU A 5 -3.17 37.95 -25.79
CA LEU A 5 -4.43 37.23 -25.55
C LEU A 5 -4.34 35.72 -25.87
N LEU A 6 -3.33 35.29 -26.62
CA LEU A 6 -3.14 33.87 -27.01
C LEU A 6 -2.32 33.06 -25.99
N ILE A 7 -1.56 33.73 -25.10
CA ILE A 7 -0.70 33.07 -24.10
C ILE A 7 -1.51 32.69 -22.84
N LEU A 8 -2.68 33.29 -22.62
CA LEU A 8 -3.56 32.95 -21.50
C LEU A 8 -4.47 31.73 -21.76
N LEU A 9 -4.46 31.16 -22.98
CA LEU A 9 -5.26 29.98 -23.35
C LEU A 9 -4.49 28.65 -23.31
N HIS A 10 -3.28 28.64 -22.74
CA HIS A 10 -2.51 27.42 -22.42
C HIS A 10 -2.41 27.22 -20.91
N PHE A 11 -3.48 27.49 -20.17
CA PHE A 11 -3.73 26.70 -18.98
C PHE A 11 -3.92 25.26 -19.47
N MET A 12 -2.81 24.52 -19.53
CA MET A 12 -2.80 23.07 -19.55
C MET A 12 -3.59 22.65 -18.33
N ILE A 13 -4.90 22.46 -18.52
CA ILE A 13 -5.66 21.58 -17.66
C ILE A 13 -4.99 20.24 -17.90
N ASP A 14 -4.06 19.88 -17.03
CA ASP A 14 -3.69 18.50 -16.82
C ASP A 14 -5.00 17.82 -16.41
N VAL A 15 -5.79 17.42 -17.41
CA VAL A 15 -6.84 16.45 -17.23
C VAL A 15 -6.07 15.22 -16.84
N VAL A 16 -5.89 15.04 -15.53
CA VAL A 16 -5.47 13.79 -14.94
C VAL A 16 -6.51 12.80 -15.44
N ASN A 17 -6.18 12.11 -16.53
CA ASN A 17 -7.01 11.09 -17.10
C ASN A 17 -6.98 9.98 -16.05
N SER A 18 -7.95 10.00 -15.14
CA SER A 18 -8.18 8.92 -14.20
C SER A 18 -8.45 7.71 -15.07
N GLU A 19 -7.41 6.92 -15.32
CA GLU A 19 -7.50 5.72 -16.14
C GLU A 19 -8.61 4.87 -15.53
N LYS A 20 -9.71 4.72 -16.26
CA LYS A 20 -10.85 3.97 -15.75
C LYS A 20 -10.42 2.51 -15.69
N CYS A 21 -10.69 1.83 -14.58
CA CYS A 21 -10.44 0.39 -14.55
C CYS A 21 -11.29 -0.30 -15.64
N PRO A 22 -10.69 -1.20 -16.45
CA PRO A 22 -11.42 -1.92 -17.50
C PRO A 22 -12.09 -3.21 -17.00
N SER A 23 -11.63 -3.78 -15.88
CA SER A 23 -12.11 -5.06 -15.32
C SER A 23 -11.76 -5.20 -13.83
N ASN A 24 -12.37 -6.18 -13.15
CA ASN A 24 -11.99 -6.54 -11.78
C ASN A 24 -10.54 -7.02 -11.70
N ALA A 25 -10.09 -7.84 -12.67
CA ALA A 25 -8.71 -8.32 -12.73
C ALA A 25 -7.68 -7.18 -12.73
N PHE A 26 -7.98 -6.05 -13.38
CA PHE A 26 -7.12 -4.87 -13.30
C PHE A 26 -6.99 -4.32 -11.88
N CYS A 27 -8.09 -4.29 -11.12
CA CYS A 27 -8.10 -3.82 -9.74
C CYS A 27 -7.47 -4.85 -8.78
N GLU A 28 -7.73 -6.14 -8.97
CA GLU A 28 -7.14 -7.24 -8.20
C GLU A 28 -5.61 -7.26 -8.29
N ALA A 29 -5.06 -6.95 -9.48
CA ALA A 29 -3.61 -6.80 -9.66
C ALA A 29 -3.02 -5.60 -8.87
N LYS A 30 -3.83 -4.57 -8.63
CA LYS A 30 -3.42 -3.41 -7.80
C LYS A 30 -3.59 -3.70 -6.31
N TRP A 31 -4.66 -4.39 -5.93
CA TRP A 31 -4.92 -4.77 -4.54
C TRP A 31 -5.84 -6.01 -4.48
N PRO A 32 -5.54 -7.03 -3.65
CA PRO A 32 -6.34 -8.25 -3.58
C PRO A 32 -7.81 -7.97 -3.31
N ASP A 33 -8.67 -8.69 -4.04
CA ASP A 33 -10.12 -8.62 -3.94
C ASP A 33 -10.71 -7.22 -4.23
N ALA A 34 -9.95 -6.32 -4.85
CA ALA A 34 -10.47 -5.03 -5.27
C ALA A 34 -11.26 -5.16 -6.58
N GLU A 35 -12.42 -4.50 -6.64
CA GLU A 35 -13.33 -4.61 -7.78
C GLU A 35 -13.40 -3.31 -8.57
N CYS A 36 -13.63 -3.43 -9.88
CA CYS A 36 -13.86 -2.29 -10.73
C CYS A 36 -15.34 -1.89 -10.73
N VAL A 37 -15.65 -0.78 -10.06
CA VAL A 37 -17.04 -0.29 -9.97
C VAL A 37 -17.15 1.09 -10.60
N ARG A 38 -17.91 1.18 -11.70
CA ARG A 38 -18.12 2.42 -12.47
C ARG A 38 -16.80 3.07 -12.91
N GLY A 39 -15.83 2.26 -13.32
CA GLY A 39 -14.52 2.71 -13.79
C GLY A 39 -13.55 3.14 -12.69
N ARG A 40 -13.82 2.84 -11.41
CA ARG A 40 -12.88 3.08 -10.31
C ARG A 40 -12.69 1.81 -9.47
N CYS A 41 -11.43 1.48 -9.16
CA CYS A 41 -11.12 0.40 -8.23
C CYS A 41 -11.63 0.72 -6.83
N ARG A 42 -12.43 -0.19 -6.28
CA ARG A 42 -12.93 -0.16 -4.91
C ARG A 42 -12.25 -1.25 -4.10
N CYS A 43 -11.87 -0.88 -2.89
CA CYS A 43 -11.31 -1.81 -1.93
C CYS A 43 -12.38 -2.81 -1.45
N PRO A 44 -12.00 -4.04 -1.07
CA PRO A 44 -12.92 -5.05 -0.59
C PRO A 44 -13.63 -4.65 0.71
N ILE A 45 -14.66 -5.41 1.09
CA ILE A 45 -15.35 -5.23 2.37
C ILE A 45 -14.37 -5.27 3.55
N ASN A 46 -14.69 -4.55 4.63
CA ASN A 46 -13.84 -4.41 5.82
C ASN A 46 -12.46 -3.80 5.52
N THR A 47 -12.37 -2.99 4.46
CA THR A 47 -11.18 -2.20 4.17
C THR A 47 -11.55 -0.79 3.67
N LEU A 48 -10.63 0.15 3.82
CA LEU A 48 -10.78 1.53 3.40
C LEU A 48 -9.66 1.95 2.44
N ARG A 49 -10.04 2.52 1.30
CA ARG A 49 -9.10 3.03 0.29
C ARG A 49 -8.37 4.25 0.84
N LYS A 50 -7.03 4.22 0.82
CA LYS A 50 -6.16 5.34 1.14
C LYS A 50 -5.22 5.64 -0.02
N LYS A 51 -4.78 6.89 -0.13
CA LYS A 51 -3.77 7.28 -1.10
C LYS A 51 -2.42 6.69 -0.68
N SER A 52 -1.67 6.17 -1.64
CA SER A 52 -0.29 5.75 -1.45
C SER A 52 0.57 6.42 -2.53
N LYS A 53 1.79 6.78 -2.15
CA LYS A 53 2.77 7.35 -3.07
C LYS A 53 3.37 6.24 -3.94
N SER A 54 3.66 5.08 -3.37
CA SER A 54 4.28 3.96 -4.09
C SER A 54 3.29 3.17 -4.96
N ARG A 55 2.00 3.11 -4.58
CA ARG A 55 1.00 2.21 -5.19
C ARG A 55 -0.23 2.91 -5.76
N GLU A 56 -0.24 4.24 -5.84
CA GLU A 56 -1.42 5.09 -6.16
C GLU A 56 -2.52 5.03 -5.07
N PHE A 57 -2.94 3.82 -4.71
CA PHE A 57 -3.84 3.54 -3.60
C PHE A 57 -3.49 2.23 -2.90
N VAL A 58 -3.92 2.13 -1.65
CA VAL A 58 -3.87 0.93 -0.82
C VAL A 58 -5.19 0.74 -0.11
N CYS A 59 -5.49 -0.48 0.34
CA CYS A 59 -6.67 -0.75 1.14
C CYS A 59 -6.27 -1.14 2.55
N LEU A 60 -6.65 -0.32 3.53
CA LEU A 60 -6.36 -0.57 4.94
C LEU A 60 -7.48 -1.39 5.56
N ALA A 61 -7.14 -2.50 6.19
CA ALA A 61 -8.10 -3.34 6.90
C ALA A 61 -8.71 -2.58 8.09
N THR A 62 -10.05 -2.61 8.21
CA THR A 62 -10.78 -2.09 9.38
C THR A 62 -10.86 -3.10 10.51
N ASN A 63 -10.66 -4.37 10.17
CA ASN A 63 -10.69 -5.49 11.10
C ASN A 63 -9.31 -6.13 11.16
N GLU A 64 -8.99 -6.74 12.28
CA GLU A 64 -7.82 -7.58 12.44
C GLU A 64 -7.98 -8.90 11.66
N ALA A 65 -6.89 -9.64 11.51
CA ALA A 65 -6.90 -10.92 10.80
C ALA A 65 -7.85 -11.95 11.45
N LEU A 66 -8.08 -11.84 12.76
CA LEU A 66 -9.01 -12.67 13.53
C LEU A 66 -10.47 -12.18 13.48
N GLY A 67 -10.75 -11.09 12.75
CA GLY A 67 -12.11 -10.59 12.49
C GLY A 67 -12.62 -9.49 13.43
N ASN A 68 -11.94 -9.25 14.55
CA ASN A 68 -12.25 -8.17 15.48
C ASN A 68 -11.98 -6.78 14.87
N ALA A 69 -12.56 -5.72 15.43
CA ALA A 69 -12.21 -4.35 15.02
C ALA A 69 -10.72 -4.08 15.28
N GLY A 70 -10.01 -3.60 14.26
CA GLY A 70 -8.58 -3.31 14.36
C GLY A 70 -8.29 -1.90 14.87
N PRO A 71 -7.01 -1.61 15.20
CA PRO A 71 -6.62 -0.29 15.64
C PRO A 71 -6.82 0.75 14.51
N PRO A 72 -7.09 2.02 14.87
CA PRO A 72 -7.33 3.08 13.90
C PRO A 72 -6.10 3.44 13.06
N LEU A 73 -4.91 3.02 13.49
CA LEU A 73 -3.64 3.19 12.79
C LEU A 73 -3.12 1.82 12.40
N THR A 74 -2.91 1.62 11.10
CA THR A 74 -2.47 0.36 10.53
C THR A 74 -1.80 0.59 9.18
N CYS A 75 -0.80 -0.22 8.86
CA CYS A 75 -0.20 -0.28 7.55
C CYS A 75 -0.98 -1.20 6.59
N PRO A 76 -0.70 -1.13 5.28
CA PRO A 76 -1.47 -1.88 4.29
C PRO A 76 -1.26 -3.41 4.34
N THR A 77 -0.04 -3.84 4.64
CA THR A 77 0.33 -5.25 4.83
C THR A 77 0.97 -5.45 6.20
N PRO A 78 0.83 -6.62 6.85
CA PRO A 78 -0.11 -7.69 6.53
C PRO A 78 -1.57 -7.23 6.65
N GLN A 79 -2.46 -7.67 5.74
CA GLN A 79 -3.88 -7.37 5.87
C GLN A 79 -4.40 -7.94 7.20
N GLY A 80 -4.96 -7.07 8.04
CA GLY A 80 -5.46 -7.40 9.37
C GLY A 80 -4.42 -7.35 10.50
N ALA A 81 -3.16 -7.01 10.22
CA ALA A 81 -2.13 -6.86 11.26
C ALA A 81 -1.09 -5.77 10.95
N GLY A 82 -1.39 -4.88 10.00
CA GLY A 82 -0.47 -3.82 9.59
C GLY A 82 -0.05 -2.87 10.72
N HIS A 83 -0.77 -2.84 11.84
CA HIS A 83 -0.38 -2.07 13.02
C HIS A 83 0.93 -2.55 13.67
N GLN A 84 1.30 -3.82 13.46
CA GLN A 84 2.53 -4.41 13.99
C GLN A 84 3.78 -3.91 13.26
N VAL A 85 3.61 -3.45 12.02
CA VAL A 85 4.74 -3.08 11.13
C VAL A 85 4.85 -1.57 10.90
N ILE A 86 4.09 -0.78 11.66
CA ILE A 86 4.25 0.67 11.69
C ILE A 86 5.67 1.00 12.18
N LEU A 87 6.32 1.97 11.54
CA LEU A 87 7.63 2.44 11.99
C LEU A 87 7.55 2.94 13.44
N ARG A 88 8.48 2.44 14.27
CA ARG A 88 8.67 2.89 15.64
C ARG A 88 10.08 3.40 15.86
N GLU A 89 10.20 4.52 16.57
CA GLU A 89 11.47 5.06 17.06
C GLU A 89 11.39 5.11 18.58
N ASN A 90 12.36 4.49 19.26
CA ASN A 90 12.37 4.37 20.73
C ASN A 90 11.06 3.80 21.31
N GLY A 91 10.39 2.90 20.57
CA GLY A 91 9.12 2.27 20.96
C GLY A 91 7.86 3.08 20.58
N GLU A 92 8.00 4.35 20.22
CA GLU A 92 6.88 5.23 19.86
C GLU A 92 6.56 5.17 18.37
N ILE A 93 5.28 5.26 18.02
CA ILE A 93 4.82 5.30 16.62
C ILE A 93 5.27 6.60 15.95
N VAL A 94 5.94 6.47 14.80
CA VAL A 94 6.28 7.62 13.96
C VAL A 94 5.04 8.05 13.17
N LYS A 95 4.46 9.17 13.59
CA LYS A 95 3.30 9.80 12.95
C LYS A 95 3.72 10.72 11.82
N CYS A 96 2.84 10.89 10.85
CA CYS A 96 3.07 11.74 9.70
C CYS A 96 1.82 12.54 9.31
N SER A 97 1.99 13.55 8.45
CA SER A 97 0.89 14.29 7.84
C SER A 97 0.82 13.98 6.35
N SER A 98 -0.30 13.38 5.91
CA SER A 98 -0.53 13.00 4.51
C SER A 98 -0.59 14.22 3.56
N LYS A 99 -0.83 15.41 4.13
CA LYS A 99 -0.96 16.69 3.43
C LYS A 99 0.37 17.39 3.19
N LYS A 100 1.42 17.06 3.96
CA LYS A 100 2.75 17.69 3.79
C LYS A 100 3.48 17.06 2.60
N LYS A 101 4.17 17.89 1.81
CA LYS A 101 4.99 17.47 0.66
C LYS A 101 6.39 18.12 0.77
N PRO A 102 7.50 17.35 0.79
CA PRO A 102 7.54 15.88 0.94
C PRO A 102 6.87 15.43 2.25
N ASP A 103 6.42 14.17 2.30
CA ASP A 103 5.89 13.63 3.57
C ASP A 103 7.01 13.57 4.63
N THR A 104 6.64 13.39 5.89
CA THR A 104 7.59 13.43 7.02
C THR A 104 8.20 12.08 7.35
N CYS A 105 7.98 11.06 6.53
CA CYS A 105 8.51 9.73 6.78
C CYS A 105 9.97 9.63 6.32
N PRO A 106 10.81 8.86 7.04
CA PRO A 106 12.18 8.63 6.62
C PRO A 106 12.25 7.77 5.35
N GLU A 107 13.44 7.66 4.77
CA GLU A 107 13.69 6.84 3.58
C GLU A 107 13.28 5.36 3.81
N GLY A 108 12.65 4.76 2.80
CA GLY A 108 12.07 3.42 2.90
C GLY A 108 10.67 3.38 3.53
N TYR A 109 10.11 4.54 3.89
CA TYR A 109 8.78 4.66 4.47
C TYR A 109 7.96 5.70 3.73
N GLU A 110 6.65 5.52 3.75
CA GLU A 110 5.69 6.50 3.22
C GLU A 110 4.58 6.78 4.22
N CYS A 111 4.00 7.98 4.11
CA CYS A 111 2.92 8.39 4.99
C CYS A 111 1.58 7.81 4.55
N ILE A 112 1.02 6.91 5.37
CA ILE A 112 -0.29 6.32 5.15
C ILE A 112 -1.30 6.91 6.12
N GLN A 113 -2.34 7.53 5.58
CA GLN A 113 -3.40 8.14 6.38
C GLN A 113 -4.19 7.06 7.14
N GLY A 114 -4.34 7.24 8.45
CA GLY A 114 -5.07 6.31 9.32
C GLY A 114 -6.57 6.24 9.03
N LEU A 115 -7.25 5.30 9.69
CA LEU A 115 -8.69 5.09 9.57
C LEU A 115 -9.51 6.15 10.30
N SER A 116 -8.93 6.79 11.32
CA SER A 116 -9.52 7.91 12.05
C SER A 116 -8.72 9.20 11.85
N ILE A 117 -9.40 10.35 11.89
CA ILE A 117 -8.77 11.67 11.80
C ILE A 117 -8.18 12.01 13.18
N LEU A 118 -6.87 11.80 13.36
CA LEU A 118 -6.16 12.13 14.61
C LEU A 118 -5.58 13.57 14.61
N GLY A 119 -6.35 14.55 14.17
CA GLY A 119 -5.92 15.95 14.15
C GLY A 119 -4.92 16.27 13.03
N ALA A 120 -3.83 17.00 13.34
CA ALA A 120 -2.87 17.50 12.35
C ALA A 120 -1.92 16.43 11.77
N LEU A 121 -1.68 15.36 12.54
CA LEU A 121 -0.94 14.18 12.12
C LEU A 121 -1.96 13.07 11.85
N ASP A 122 -2.37 12.97 10.59
CA ASP A 122 -3.46 12.11 10.14
C ASP A 122 -2.99 10.74 9.64
N GLY A 123 -1.70 10.43 9.74
CA GLY A 123 -1.13 9.18 9.28
C GLY A 123 0.03 8.64 10.12
N VAL A 124 0.52 7.49 9.70
CA VAL A 124 1.69 6.80 10.25
C VAL A 124 2.66 6.42 9.13
N CYS A 125 3.94 6.31 9.48
CA CYS A 125 4.96 5.87 8.53
C CYS A 125 4.94 4.35 8.39
N CYS A 126 4.59 3.90 7.19
CA CYS A 126 4.55 2.50 6.81
C CYS A 126 5.69 2.17 5.86
N PRO A 127 6.23 0.94 5.89
CA PRO A 127 7.21 0.52 4.89
C PRO A 127 6.67 0.78 3.49
N ASP A 128 7.48 1.44 2.65
CA ASP A 128 7.14 1.59 1.24
C ASP A 128 7.27 0.25 0.51
N GLN A 129 7.03 0.28 -0.80
CA GLN A 129 7.09 -0.92 -1.63
C GLN A 129 8.46 -1.61 -1.58
N ALA A 130 9.55 -0.86 -1.77
CA ALA A 130 10.89 -1.43 -1.83
C ALA A 130 11.29 -2.01 -0.47
N LYS A 131 11.00 -1.26 0.60
CA LYS A 131 11.26 -1.69 1.98
C LYS A 131 10.47 -2.95 2.32
N THR A 132 9.19 -3.00 1.97
CA THR A 132 8.33 -4.17 2.16
C THR A 132 8.91 -5.41 1.49
N CYS A 133 9.32 -5.33 0.22
CA CYS A 133 9.89 -6.47 -0.51
C CYS A 133 11.27 -6.90 0.00
N SER A 134 11.97 -6.04 0.73
CA SER A 134 13.26 -6.35 1.36
C SER A 134 13.14 -6.95 2.77
N HIS A 135 11.96 -6.86 3.39
CA HIS A 135 11.75 -7.39 4.73
C HIS A 135 11.77 -8.93 4.74
N PRO A 136 12.23 -9.56 5.84
CA PRO A 136 12.22 -11.02 5.93
C PRO A 136 10.80 -11.58 6.02
N ILE A 137 10.64 -12.82 5.58
CA ILE A 137 9.42 -13.62 5.77
C ILE A 137 9.46 -14.19 7.18
N PHE A 138 8.41 -13.93 7.96
CA PHE A 138 8.23 -14.50 9.29
C PHE A 138 7.32 -15.73 9.19
N ASP A 139 7.94 -16.88 8.93
CA ASP A 139 7.26 -18.17 8.93
C ASP A 139 7.07 -18.66 10.37
N HIS A 140 5.84 -19.07 10.69
CA HIS A 140 5.41 -19.55 12.00
C HIS A 140 4.89 -20.98 11.84
N ASP A 141 5.72 -21.85 11.28
CA ASP A 141 5.34 -23.18 10.84
C ASP A 141 4.95 -24.14 11.97
N ASP A 142 5.53 -23.91 13.15
CA ASP A 142 5.29 -24.61 14.41
C ASP A 142 4.09 -24.08 15.22
N ASP A 143 3.46 -22.98 14.80
CA ASP A 143 2.34 -22.37 15.53
C ASP A 143 0.98 -22.92 15.05
N ASP A 144 0.03 -23.07 15.99
CA ASP A 144 -1.38 -23.26 15.66
C ASP A 144 -2.04 -21.92 15.24
N GLY A 145 -3.17 -21.99 14.54
CA GLY A 145 -3.94 -20.79 14.16
C GLY A 145 -3.32 -19.96 13.03
N TYR A 146 -2.37 -20.53 12.29
CA TYR A 146 -1.76 -19.87 11.15
C TYR A 146 -2.74 -19.66 9.99
N LEU A 147 -2.48 -18.61 9.22
CA LEU A 147 -3.06 -18.38 7.90
C LEU A 147 -1.98 -18.57 6.84
N GLU A 148 -2.29 -19.26 5.74
CA GLU A 148 -1.40 -19.30 4.58
C GLU A 148 -1.29 -17.90 3.96
N ARG A 149 -0.05 -17.46 3.73
CA ARG A 149 0.30 -16.15 3.16
C ARG A 149 1.43 -16.32 2.15
N TRP A 150 1.72 -15.25 1.43
CA TRP A 150 2.77 -15.18 0.41
C TRP A 150 3.77 -14.10 0.77
N GLY A 151 5.06 -14.35 0.56
CA GLY A 151 6.14 -13.39 0.80
C GLY A 151 7.22 -13.49 -0.27
N PHE A 152 7.90 -12.39 -0.55
CA PHE A 152 8.97 -12.34 -1.54
C PHE A 152 10.31 -12.73 -0.92
N ASN A 153 10.99 -13.73 -1.48
CA ASN A 153 12.29 -14.21 -0.97
C ASN A 153 13.51 -13.55 -1.66
N GLY A 154 13.29 -12.51 -2.47
CA GLY A 154 14.32 -11.87 -3.30
C GLY A 154 14.35 -12.37 -4.74
N GLN A 155 13.72 -13.50 -5.04
CA GLN A 155 13.65 -14.09 -6.38
C GLN A 155 12.21 -14.36 -6.81
N GLU A 156 11.40 -14.94 -5.95
CA GLU A 156 10.02 -15.30 -6.22
C GLU A 156 9.13 -15.11 -4.98
N CYS A 157 7.81 -15.18 -5.20
CA CYS A 157 6.84 -15.17 -4.13
C CYS A 157 6.55 -16.60 -3.68
N VAL A 158 6.86 -16.89 -2.41
CA VAL A 158 6.69 -18.21 -1.80
C VAL A 158 5.58 -18.18 -0.75
N ALA A 159 4.89 -19.31 -0.60
CA ALA A 159 3.90 -19.48 0.46
C ALA A 159 4.61 -19.71 1.81
N PHE A 160 4.00 -19.22 2.90
CA PHE A 160 4.46 -19.43 4.27
C PHE A 160 3.28 -19.43 5.25
N LYS A 161 3.49 -19.93 6.47
CA LYS A 161 2.47 -19.96 7.52
C LYS A 161 2.63 -18.72 8.41
N TRP A 162 1.59 -17.93 8.52
CA TRP A 162 1.61 -16.71 9.31
C TRP A 162 0.62 -16.75 10.47
N ASN A 163 1.13 -16.65 11.70
CA ASN A 163 0.30 -16.43 12.88
C ASN A 163 0.14 -14.92 13.14
N PRO A 164 -1.08 -14.35 13.09
CA PRO A 164 -1.32 -12.92 13.32
C PRO A 164 -1.03 -12.45 14.75
N GLU A 165 -0.90 -13.36 15.71
CA GLU A 165 -0.59 -13.04 17.12
C GLU A 165 0.92 -12.95 17.39
N ARG A 166 1.75 -13.28 16.40
CA ARG A 166 3.22 -13.22 16.48
C ARG A 166 3.78 -12.02 15.73
N PRO A 167 4.99 -11.53 16.10
CA PRO A 167 5.69 -10.52 15.34
C PRO A 167 5.80 -10.89 13.86
N SER A 168 5.57 -9.92 12.98
CA SER A 168 5.57 -10.11 11.54
C SER A 168 6.26 -8.95 10.84
N SER A 169 6.37 -9.05 9.52
CA SER A 169 6.85 -7.96 8.66
C SER A 169 5.81 -7.58 7.63
N ALA A 170 6.04 -6.46 6.95
CA ALA A 170 5.20 -6.02 5.84
C ALA A 170 5.26 -6.98 4.63
N ASN A 171 6.28 -7.86 4.55
CA ASN A 171 6.43 -8.87 3.50
C ASN A 171 5.48 -10.04 3.73
N ASN A 172 4.18 -9.75 3.62
CA ASN A 172 3.11 -10.67 3.95
C ASN A 172 1.86 -10.31 3.14
N PHE A 173 1.57 -11.12 2.14
CA PHE A 173 0.53 -10.91 1.14
C PHE A 173 -0.51 -12.02 1.24
N LYS A 174 -1.78 -11.67 1.04
CA LYS A 174 -2.89 -12.63 1.06
C LYS A 174 -2.85 -13.61 -0.11
N THR A 175 -2.37 -13.17 -1.28
CA THR A 175 -2.34 -13.98 -2.51
C THR A 175 -0.97 -13.89 -3.19
N ARG A 176 -0.61 -14.96 -3.92
CA ARG A 176 0.60 -15.00 -4.76
C ARG A 176 0.65 -13.84 -5.74
N GLN A 177 -0.45 -13.64 -6.48
CA GLN A 177 -0.57 -12.58 -7.48
C GLN A 177 -0.29 -11.20 -6.89
N HIS A 178 -0.83 -10.90 -5.69
CA HIS A 178 -0.55 -9.63 -5.04
C HIS A 178 0.93 -9.49 -4.69
N CYS A 179 1.57 -10.54 -4.17
CA CYS A 179 3.01 -10.52 -3.91
C CYS A 179 3.82 -10.26 -5.19
N GLU A 180 3.52 -10.97 -6.28
CA GLU A 180 4.25 -10.85 -7.55
C GLU A 180 4.07 -9.46 -8.16
N ASP A 181 2.84 -8.93 -8.15
CA ASP A 181 2.57 -7.56 -8.58
C ASP A 181 3.23 -6.52 -7.66
N TYR A 182 3.36 -6.83 -6.37
CA TYR A 182 3.96 -5.93 -5.39
C TYR A 182 5.49 -5.93 -5.48
N CYS A 183 6.15 -7.07 -5.69
CA CYS A 183 7.61 -7.17 -5.59
C CYS A 183 8.34 -7.46 -6.90
N ILE A 184 7.67 -7.96 -7.93
CA ILE A 184 8.30 -8.37 -9.19
C ILE A 184 7.91 -7.41 -10.32
N ASN A 185 6.60 -7.28 -10.59
CA ASN A 185 6.12 -6.62 -11.81
C ASN A 185 6.31 -5.09 -11.80
N ASN A 186 6.51 -4.48 -10.63
CA ASN A 186 6.80 -3.05 -10.51
C ASN A 186 8.29 -2.70 -10.61
N VAL A 187 9.21 -3.67 -10.53
CA VAL A 187 10.63 -3.41 -10.83
C VAL A 187 10.79 -3.13 -12.34
N SER A 188 9.95 -3.74 -13.17
CA SER A 188 9.95 -3.60 -14.63
C SER A 188 9.35 -2.28 -15.14
N SER A 189 8.46 -1.62 -14.39
CA SER A 189 7.88 -0.33 -14.77
C SER A 189 8.85 0.84 -14.54
N TYR A 190 9.71 0.76 -13.52
CA TYR A 190 10.81 1.72 -13.33
C TYR A 190 11.99 1.50 -14.30
N ALA A 191 12.29 0.26 -14.69
CA ALA A 191 13.30 -0.02 -15.70
C ALA A 191 12.90 0.50 -17.10
N ASN A 192 11.62 0.37 -17.47
CA ASN A 192 11.12 0.87 -18.76
C ASN A 192 10.90 2.40 -18.80
N ALA A 193 10.68 3.04 -17.65
CA ALA A 193 10.58 4.50 -17.57
C ALA A 193 11.93 5.21 -17.73
N ASN A 194 13.05 4.54 -17.38
CA ASN A 194 14.41 5.09 -17.51
C ASN A 194 15.09 4.80 -18.86
N PHE A 195 14.42 4.11 -19.78
CA PHE A 195 14.89 3.88 -21.15
C PHE A 195 14.16 4.73 -22.21
N LYS A 196 13.26 5.62 -21.77
CA LYS A 196 12.61 6.64 -22.63
C LYS A 196 12.97 8.06 -22.18
N SER A 197 14.26 8.37 -22.21
CA SER A 197 14.79 9.74 -22.12
C SER A 197 15.73 10.00 -23.29
#